data_AF-A0A6S8HS59-F1
#
_entry.id   AF-A0A6S8HS59-F1
#
_cell.length_a   1.000
_cell.length_b   1.000
_cell.length_c   1.000
_cell.angle_alpha   90.00
_cell.angle_beta   90.00
_cell.angle_gamma   90.00
#
_symmetry.space_group_name_H-M   'P 1'
#
loop_
_entity.id
_entity.type
_entity.pdbx_description
1 polymer ?
#
loop_
_entity_poly.entity_id
_entity_poly.type
_entity_poly.pdbx_seq_one_letter_code
_entity_poly.pdbx_strand_id
1 'polypeptide(L)'
;VEEVMGFSGAPEIINGRLAMLGFVAALGAELSTGDSVLRQLAEEPTLITLTFILFSAASLVPAFARKKGDTVGPFTPQAEMLNGRAAMIGFAAMLVLESVQGAALF
;
A
#
# COMPACT_ATOMS: atom_id res chain seq x y z
N VAL A 1 22.81 -11.28 -1.73
CA VAL A 1 21.68 -10.80 -2.56
C VAL A 1 20.43 -11.64 -2.29
N GLU A 2 20.54 -12.96 -2.13
CA GLU A 2 19.41 -13.83 -1.73
C GLU A 2 18.74 -13.43 -0.42
N GLU A 3 19.46 -13.01 0.63
CA GLU A 3 18.81 -12.51 1.87
C GLU A 3 18.02 -11.21 1.69
N VAL A 4 18.38 -10.37 0.71
CA VAL A 4 17.69 -9.09 0.44
C VAL A 4 16.41 -9.34 -0.36
N MET A 5 16.40 -10.37 -1.21
CA MET A 5 15.26 -10.78 -2.05
C MET A 5 14.44 -11.93 -1.45
N GLY A 6 14.80 -12.42 -0.27
CA GLY A 6 14.00 -13.39 0.47
C GLY A 6 12.65 -12.78 0.87
N PHE A 7 11.61 -13.62 0.96
CA PHE A 7 10.23 -13.18 1.23
C PHE A 7 10.04 -12.36 2.52
N SER A 8 11.00 -12.40 3.47
CA SER A 8 11.01 -11.61 4.71
C SER A 8 11.94 -10.39 4.70
N GLY A 9 12.57 -10.10 3.55
CA GLY A 9 13.58 -9.05 3.37
C GLY A 9 12.99 -7.75 2.79
N ALA A 10 13.56 -7.29 1.67
CA ALA A 10 13.08 -6.10 0.97
C ALA A 10 11.65 -6.22 0.42
N PRO A 11 11.19 -7.37 -0.12
CA PRO A 11 9.85 -7.50 -0.70
C PRO A 11 8.72 -7.21 0.30
N GLU A 12 8.84 -7.70 1.53
CA GLU A 12 7.81 -7.51 2.56
C GLU A 12 7.64 -6.03 2.93
N ILE A 13 8.75 -5.30 3.00
CA ILE A 13 8.72 -3.87 3.34
C ILE A 13 8.17 -3.04 2.19
N ILE A 14 8.55 -3.38 0.95
CA ILE A 14 8.02 -2.71 -0.25
C ILE A 14 6.51 -2.92 -0.34
N ASN A 15 6.05 -4.17 -0.19
CA ASN A 15 4.63 -4.49 -0.21
C ASN A 15 3.89 -3.84 0.96
N GLY A 16 4.48 -3.82 2.16
CA GLY A 16 3.92 -3.13 3.32
C GLY A 16 3.77 -1.62 3.09
N ARG A 17 4.76 -0.95 2.50
CA ARG A 17 4.68 0.48 2.15
C ARG A 17 3.65 0.75 1.06
N LEU A 18 3.61 -0.06 0.02
CA LEU A 18 2.61 0.05 -1.05
C LEU A 18 1.21 -0.18 -0.52
N ALA A 19 1.02 -1.14 0.39
CA ALA A 19 -0.26 -1.38 1.05
C ALA A 19 -0.67 -0.22 1.97
N MET A 20 0.28 0.36 2.71
CA MET A 20 0.01 1.57 3.52
C MET A 20 -0.44 2.75 2.63
N LEU A 21 0.24 3.00 1.51
CA LEU A 21 -0.15 4.05 0.57
C LEU A 21 -1.48 3.74 -0.11
N GLY A 22 -1.68 2.50 -0.56
CA GLY A 22 -2.90 2.03 -1.22
C GLY A 22 -4.12 2.14 -0.30
N PHE A 23 -3.98 1.74 0.96
CA PHE A 23 -5.03 1.84 1.96
C PHE A 23 -5.40 3.30 2.28
N VAL A 24 -4.41 4.18 2.48
CA VAL A 24 -4.68 5.60 2.74
C VAL A 24 -5.26 6.30 1.51
N ALA A 25 -4.76 5.99 0.31
CA ALA A 25 -5.30 6.53 -0.93
C ALA A 25 -6.74 6.06 -1.17
N ALA A 26 -7.04 4.79 -0.92
CA ALA A 26 -8.38 4.23 -1.01
C ALA A 26 -9.36 4.93 -0.04
N LEU A 27 -8.99 5.05 1.23
CA LEU A 27 -9.79 5.78 2.22
C LEU A 27 -10.00 7.25 1.83
N GLY A 28 -8.96 7.93 1.37
CA GLY A 28 -9.06 9.34 0.94
C GLY A 28 -9.94 9.51 -0.30
N ALA A 29 -9.89 8.55 -1.22
CA ALA A 29 -10.68 8.59 -2.44
C ALA A 29 -12.15 8.26 -2.17
N GLU A 30 -12.45 7.27 -1.32
CA GLU A 30 -13.80 6.98 -0.85
C GLU A 30 -14.40 8.18 -0.12
N LEU A 31 -13.69 8.79 0.84
CA LEU A 31 -14.18 9.97 1.55
C LEU A 31 -14.40 11.19 0.65
N SER A 32 -13.64 11.33 -0.44
CA SER A 32 -13.75 12.48 -1.35
C SER A 32 -14.83 12.29 -2.43
N THR A 33 -15.06 11.06 -2.89
CA THR A 33 -15.94 10.78 -4.03
C THR A 33 -17.25 10.13 -3.61
N GLY A 34 -17.26 9.41 -2.48
CA GLY A 34 -18.37 8.55 -2.04
C GLY A 34 -18.50 7.25 -2.86
N ASP A 35 -17.59 7.01 -3.80
CA ASP A 35 -17.58 5.84 -4.67
C ASP A 35 -16.53 4.83 -4.22
N SER A 36 -16.84 3.54 -4.35
CA SER A 36 -15.92 2.46 -3.98
C SER A 36 -14.65 2.46 -4.83
N VAL A 37 -13.56 1.93 -4.29
CA VAL A 37 -12.26 1.84 -4.98
C VAL A 37 -12.38 1.08 -6.29
N LEU A 38 -13.19 0.00 -6.29
CA LEU A 38 -13.46 -0.79 -7.49
C LEU A 38 -14.21 0.00 -8.57
N ARG A 39 -15.09 0.92 -8.17
CA ARG A 39 -15.85 1.75 -9.11
C ARG A 39 -15.00 2.86 -9.69
N GLN A 40 -14.19 3.52 -8.86
CA GLN A 40 -13.22 4.51 -9.33
C GLN A 40 -12.22 3.89 -10.31
N LEU A 41 -11.78 2.66 -10.05
CA LEU A 41 -10.92 1.91 -10.97
C LEU A 41 -11.61 1.60 -12.31
N ALA A 42 -12.92 1.37 -12.31
CA ALA A 42 -13.69 1.14 -13.53
C ALA A 42 -13.94 2.42 -14.33
N GLU A 43 -14.11 3.55 -13.65
CA GLU A 43 -14.41 4.85 -14.27
C GLU A 43 -13.14 5.56 -14.77
N GLU A 44 -12.06 5.53 -14.00
CA GLU A 44 -10.77 6.15 -14.33
C GLU A 44 -9.57 5.17 -14.25
N PRO A 45 -9.59 4.07 -15.03
CA PRO A 45 -8.56 3.02 -14.96
C PRO A 45 -7.17 3.54 -15.34
N THR A 46 -7.09 4.52 -16.24
CA THR A 46 -5.82 4.99 -16.80
C THR A 46 -4.99 5.75 -15.77
N LEU A 47 -5.60 6.71 -15.07
CA LEU A 47 -4.91 7.53 -14.07
C LEU A 47 -4.54 6.73 -12.82
N ILE A 48 -5.44 5.84 -12.37
CA ILE A 48 -5.21 5.00 -11.20
C ILE A 48 -4.10 3.97 -11.47
N THR A 49 -4.12 3.33 -12.65
CA THR A 49 -3.07 2.38 -13.01
C THR A 49 -1.71 3.06 -13.18
N LEU A 50 -1.68 4.25 -13.80
CA LEU A 50 -0.43 4.99 -14.00
C LEU A 50 0.18 5.44 -12.67
N THR A 51 -0.64 5.93 -11.74
CA THR A 51 -0.16 6.28 -10.40
C THR A 51 0.33 5.04 -9.64
N PHE A 52 -0.37 3.91 -9.72
CA PHE A 52 0.10 2.65 -9.12
C PHE A 52 1.46 2.21 -9.67
N ILE A 53 1.65 2.25 -10.99
CA ILE A 53 2.91 1.91 -11.65
C ILE A 53 4.01 2.88 -11.21
N LEU A 54 3.71 4.19 -11.20
CA LEU A 54 4.65 5.22 -10.78
C LEU A 54 5.10 5.02 -9.33
N PHE A 55 4.17 4.82 -8.40
CA PHE A 55 4.48 4.58 -6.99
C PHE A 55 5.19 3.25 -6.77
N SER A 56 4.81 2.20 -7.50
CA SER A 56 5.50 0.91 -7.45
C SER A 56 6.95 1.04 -7.92
N ALA A 57 7.20 1.69 -9.06
CA ALA A 57 8.53 1.95 -9.57
C ALA A 57 9.34 2.89 -8.65
N ALA A 58 8.71 3.93 -8.10
CA ALA A 58 9.34 4.83 -7.15
C ALA A 58 9.73 4.11 -5.84
N SER A 59 8.95 3.13 -5.40
CA SER A 59 9.23 2.32 -4.20
C SER A 59 10.45 1.41 -4.36
N LEU A 60 10.85 1.07 -5.60
CA LEU A 60 12.08 0.33 -5.86
C LEU A 60 13.35 1.17 -5.60
N VAL A 61 13.30 2.49 -5.80
CA VAL A 61 14.45 3.39 -5.60
C VAL A 61 15.01 3.31 -4.15
N PRO A 62 14.19 3.48 -3.09
CA PRO A 62 14.66 3.33 -1.71
C PRO A 62 14.93 1.88 -1.32
N ALA A 63 14.46 0.88 -2.07
CA ALA A 63 14.77 -0.53 -1.79
C ALA A 63 16.25 -0.85 -2.06
N PHE A 64 16.82 -0.28 -3.13
CA PHE A 64 18.24 -0.44 -3.45
C PHE A 64 19.15 0.57 -2.73
N ALA A 65 18.61 1.73 -2.33
CA ALA A 65 19.34 2.74 -1.55
C ALA A 65 19.20 2.57 -0.02
N ARG A 66 18.70 1.43 0.46
CA ARG A 66 18.36 1.23 1.87
C ARG A 66 19.61 1.24 2.77
N LYS A 67 19.80 2.33 3.51
CA LYS A 67 20.65 2.33 4.71
C LYS A 67 19.96 1.52 5.81
N LYS A 68 20.66 0.53 6.36
CA LYS A 68 20.17 -0.30 7.46
C LYS A 68 20.08 0.56 8.73
N GLY A 69 18.87 0.84 9.20
CA GLY A 69 18.61 1.10 10.62
C GLY A 69 18.73 2.53 11.16
N ASP A 70 18.41 3.57 10.38
CA ASP A 70 18.23 4.91 10.98
C ASP A 70 16.84 4.98 11.66
N THR A 71 16.80 4.78 12.97
CA THR A 71 15.62 5.05 13.80
C THR A 71 15.42 6.55 13.88
N VAL A 72 14.38 7.07 13.24
CA VAL A 72 14.04 8.49 13.31
C VAL A 72 12.92 8.64 14.36
N GLY A 73 13.30 8.81 15.63
CA GLY A 73 12.35 8.95 16.74
C GLY A 73 11.48 7.69 16.94
N PRO A 74 10.13 7.80 17.09
CA PRO A 74 9.25 6.65 17.29
C PRO A 74 9.13 5.72 16.07
N PHE A 75 9.65 6.14 14.91
CA PHE A 75 9.62 5.36 13.67
C PHE A 75 10.75 4.33 13.66
N THR A 76 10.47 3.18 14.27
CA THR A 76 11.36 2.01 14.25
C THR A 76 11.07 1.11 13.05
N PRO A 77 12.06 0.37 12.53
CA PRO A 77 11.83 -0.61 11.47
C PRO A 77 10.81 -1.70 11.84
N GLN A 78 10.68 -2.02 13.13
CA GLN A 78 9.70 -3.00 13.63
C GLN A 78 8.27 -2.43 13.54
N ALA A 79 8.08 -1.15 13.88
CA ALA A 79 6.80 -0.48 13.72
C ALA A 79 6.38 -0.37 12.25
N GLU A 80 7.32 -0.08 11.35
CA GLU A 80 7.09 -0.07 9.90
C GLU A 80 6.58 -1.43 9.39
N MET A 81 7.20 -2.54 9.83
CA MET A 81 6.78 -3.89 9.45
C MET A 81 5.41 -4.25 9.99
N LEU A 82 5.14 -3.93 11.26
CA LEU A 82 3.84 -4.22 11.89
C LEU A 82 2.71 -3.45 11.21
N ASN A 83 2.92 -2.15 10.94
CA ASN A 83 1.96 -1.32 10.24
C ASN A 83 1.77 -1.75 8.79
N GLY A 84 2.84 -2.18 8.10
CA GLY A 84 2.74 -2.73 6.75
C GLY A 84 1.89 -3.99 6.68
N ARG A 85 2.05 -4.92 7.63
CA ARG A 85 1.21 -6.12 7.72
C ARG A 85 -0.25 -5.79 8.03
N ALA A 86 -0.49 -4.89 8.98
CA ALA A 86 -1.84 -4.43 9.32
C ALA A 86 -2.51 -3.78 8.10
N ALA A 87 -1.78 -2.94 7.35
CA ALA A 87 -2.28 -2.31 6.14
C ALA A 87 -2.55 -3.33 5.01
N MET A 88 -1.71 -4.34 4.83
CA MET A 88 -1.96 -5.41 3.85
C MET A 88 -3.26 -6.16 4.15
N ILE A 89 -3.50 -6.52 5.40
CA ILE A 89 -4.74 -7.19 5.83
C ILE A 89 -5.93 -6.23 5.74
N GLY A 90 -5.77 -4.99 6.19
CA GLY A 90 -6.82 -3.97 6.18
C GLY A 90 -7.27 -3.61 4.76
N PHE A 91 -6.34 -3.44 3.83
CA PHE A 91 -6.64 -3.18 2.43
C PHE A 91 -7.32 -4.38 1.77
N ALA A 92 -6.87 -5.60 2.04
CA ALA A 92 -7.53 -6.80 1.54
C ALA A 92 -8.96 -6.93 2.08
N ALA A 93 -9.17 -6.68 3.38
CA ALA A 93 -10.49 -6.72 3.99
C ALA A 93 -11.42 -5.65 3.41
N MET A 94 -10.91 -4.44 3.19
CA MET A 94 -11.64 -3.35 2.55
C MET A 94 -12.14 -3.75 1.16
N LEU A 95 -11.26 -4.25 0.29
CA LEU A 95 -11.64 -4.71 -1.05
C LEU A 95 -12.67 -5.85 -1.03
N VAL A 96 -12.53 -6.80 -0.10
CA VAL A 96 -13.50 -7.90 0.04
C VAL A 96 -14.85 -7.35 0.48
N LEU A 97 -14.87 -6.45 1.46
CA LEU A 97 -16.10 -5.85 1.96
C LEU A 97 -16.80 -4.99 0.89
N GLU A 98 -16.06 -4.18 0.13
CA GLU A 98 -16.58 -3.45 -1.03
C GLU A 98 -17.18 -4.40 -2.08
N SER A 99 -16.52 -5.53 -2.35
CA SER A 99 -17.00 -6.51 -3.33
C SER A 99 -18.30 -7.21 -2.92
N VAL A 100 -18.52 -7.37 -1.60
CA VAL A 100 -19.72 -8.01 -1.05
C VAL A 100 -20.87 -7.01 -0.90
N GLN A 101 -20.58 -5.76 -0.50
CA GLN A 101 -21.60 -4.73 -0.28
C GLN A 101 -21.96 -3.94 -1.54
N GLY A 102 -21.07 -3.89 -2.54
CA GLY A 102 -21.31 -3.15 -3.79
C GLY A 102 -21.36 -1.62 -3.63
N ALA A 103 -20.96 -1.10 -2.47
CA ALA A 103 -20.93 0.32 -2.11
C ALA A 103 -19.63 0.65 -1.35
N ALA A 104 -19.26 1.92 -1.31
CA ALA A 104 -18.14 2.41 -0.50
C ALA A 104 -18.38 2.10 0.99
N LEU A 105 -17.34 1.74 1.72
CA LEU A 105 -17.42 1.45 3.15
C LEU A 105 -17.52 2.71 4.01
N PHE A 106 -17.17 3.88 3.45
CA PHE A 106 -17.10 5.18 4.13
C PHE A 106 -17.73 6.30 3.30
#